data_AF-A0A3D4ZYE7-F1
#
_entry.id   AF-A0A3D4ZYE7-F1
#
_cell.length_a   1.000
_cell.length_b   1.000
_cell.length_c   1.000
_cell.angle_alpha   90.00
_cell.angle_beta   90.00
_cell.angle_gamma   90.00
#
_symmetry.space_group_name_H-M   'P 1'
#
loop_
_entity.id
_entity.type
_entity.pdbx_description
1 polymer ?
#
loop_
_entity_poly.entity_id
_entity_poly.type
_entity_poly.pdbx_seq_one_letter_code
_entity_poly.pdbx_strand_id
1 'polypeptide(L)'
;MERPFPIEYLVDRFGNRYAIVVAVAKRARQLKAGAKPFIDIGSNNPTTIALHEIAAGYVSIEDPPPPGEKKKPQTPDDVAEALALSISELGSEEYEPVAGISEVGDDDYDEPDDDDEYEDDDEDDDDA
;
A
#
# COMPACT_ATOMS: atom_id res chain seq x y z
N MET A 1 14.12 -25.49 -17.57
CA MET A 1 14.90 -24.24 -17.61
C MET A 1 13.98 -23.14 -17.12
N GLU A 2 13.99 -22.89 -15.81
CA GLU A 2 13.33 -21.71 -15.26
C GLU A 2 14.08 -20.50 -15.81
N ARG A 3 13.39 -19.72 -16.64
CA ARG A 3 13.97 -18.48 -17.17
C ARG A 3 14.03 -17.50 -16.00
N PRO A 4 15.20 -16.97 -15.64
CA PRO A 4 15.27 -15.98 -14.58
C PRO A 4 14.44 -14.78 -15.03
N PHE A 5 13.59 -14.30 -14.13
CA PHE A 5 12.65 -13.22 -14.35
C PHE A 5 13.41 -11.91 -14.53
N PRO A 6 13.50 -11.32 -15.73
CA PRO A 6 14.32 -10.15 -15.88
C PRO A 6 13.39 -8.96 -15.90
N ILE A 7 13.41 -8.19 -14.82
CA ILE A 7 12.86 -6.83 -14.87
C ILE A 7 13.49 -6.10 -16.08
N GLU A 8 14.74 -6.44 -16.42
CA GLU A 8 15.48 -6.03 -17.62
C GLU A 8 14.69 -6.23 -18.91
N TYR A 9 13.98 -7.35 -19.08
CA TYR A 9 13.15 -7.58 -20.27
C TYR A 9 11.94 -6.63 -20.33
N LEU A 10 11.38 -6.26 -19.18
CA LEU A 10 10.34 -5.23 -19.12
C LEU A 10 10.94 -3.85 -19.41
N VAL A 11 12.14 -3.57 -18.89
CA VAL A 11 12.85 -2.32 -19.15
C VAL A 11 13.17 -2.17 -20.63
N ASP A 12 13.61 -3.22 -21.33
CA ASP A 12 13.88 -3.18 -22.76
C ASP A 12 12.62 -2.92 -23.60
N ARG A 13 11.45 -3.39 -23.14
CA ARG A 13 10.17 -3.20 -23.85
C ARG A 13 9.48 -1.88 -23.55
N PHE A 14 9.56 -1.38 -22.31
CA PHE A 14 8.80 -0.22 -21.85
C PHE A 14 9.68 0.99 -21.52
N GLY A 15 10.99 0.84 -21.40
CA GLY A 15 11.99 1.90 -21.17
C GLY A 15 12.00 2.51 -19.76
N ASN A 16 10.84 2.66 -19.12
CA ASN A 16 10.69 3.36 -17.85
C ASN A 16 10.64 2.39 -16.65
N ARG A 17 11.79 2.18 -15.98
CA ARG A 17 11.90 1.28 -14.82
C ARG A 17 10.99 1.68 -13.66
N TYR A 18 10.88 2.99 -13.40
CA TYR A 18 10.04 3.50 -12.32
C TYR A 18 8.57 3.22 -12.58
N ALA A 19 8.09 3.46 -13.80
CA ALA A 19 6.71 3.14 -14.17
C ALA A 19 6.41 1.64 -14.07
N ILE A 20 7.35 0.77 -14.48
CA ILE A 20 7.23 -0.68 -14.31
C ILE A 20 7.05 -1.04 -12.82
N VAL A 21 7.93 -0.56 -11.94
CA VAL A 21 7.87 -0.87 -10.51
C VAL A 21 6.56 -0.38 -9.89
N VAL A 22 6.11 0.83 -10.25
CA VAL A 22 4.85 1.39 -9.78
C VAL A 22 3.66 0.56 -10.26
N ALA A 23 3.63 0.15 -11.53
CA ALA A 23 2.58 -0.69 -12.09
C ALA A 23 2.53 -2.07 -11.41
N VAL A 24 3.69 -2.71 -11.20
CA VAL A 24 3.81 -3.98 -10.48
C VAL A 24 3.27 -3.84 -9.06
N ALA A 25 3.69 -2.81 -8.32
CA ALA A 25 3.25 -2.59 -6.95
C ALA A 25 1.72 -2.37 -6.86
N LYS A 26 1.16 -1.56 -7.77
CA LYS A 26 -0.29 -1.33 -7.86
C LYS A 26 -1.03 -2.65 -8.11
N ARG A 27 -0.57 -3.45 -9.07
CA ARG A 27 -1.23 -4.71 -9.41
C ARG A 27 -1.10 -5.75 -8.28
N ALA A 28 0.08 -5.86 -7.67
CA ALA A 28 0.30 -6.76 -6.54
C ALA A 28 -0.64 -6.44 -5.35
N ARG A 29 -0.92 -5.15 -5.09
CA ARG A 29 -1.92 -4.74 -4.08
C ARG A 29 -3.33 -5.19 -4.44
N GLN A 30 -3.74 -5.08 -5.71
CA GLN A 30 -5.04 -5.58 -6.16
C GLN A 30 -5.16 -7.10 -5.94
N LEU A 31 -4.12 -7.86 -6.30
CA LEU A 31 -4.07 -9.31 -6.08
C LEU A 31 -4.16 -9.65 -4.58
N LYS A 32 -3.45 -8.92 -3.72
CA LYS A 32 -3.58 -9.06 -2.26
C LYS A 32 -4.97 -8.72 -1.74
N ALA A 33 -5.67 -7.78 -2.36
CA ALA A 33 -7.05 -7.43 -2.04
C ALA A 33 -8.09 -8.44 -2.57
N GLY A 34 -7.66 -9.56 -3.16
CA GLY A 34 -8.55 -10.61 -3.67
C GLY A 34 -8.93 -10.46 -5.14
N ALA A 35 -8.29 -9.56 -5.89
CA ALA A 35 -8.49 -9.51 -7.33
C ALA A 35 -8.03 -10.81 -7.99
N LYS A 36 -8.81 -11.28 -8.97
CA LYS A 36 -8.48 -12.50 -9.71
C LYS A 36 -7.21 -12.30 -10.55
N PRO A 37 -6.25 -13.24 -10.52
CA PRO A 37 -5.12 -13.22 -11.43
C PRO A 37 -5.57 -13.53 -12.87
N PHE A 38 -4.97 -12.87 -13.84
CA PHE A 38 -5.17 -13.08 -15.27
C PHE A 38 -4.38 -14.28 -15.78
N ILE A 39 -3.25 -14.58 -15.15
CA ILE A 39 -2.39 -15.72 -15.46
C ILE A 39 -2.30 -16.59 -14.23
N ASP A 40 -2.57 -17.88 -14.42
CA ASP A 40 -2.27 -18.89 -13.42
C ASP A 40 -0.81 -19.30 -13.55
N ILE A 41 -0.03 -19.01 -12.51
CA ILE A 41 1.36 -19.42 -12.39
C ILE A 41 1.49 -20.24 -11.11
N GLY A 42 2.45 -21.15 -11.07
CA GLY A 42 2.73 -21.96 -9.87
C GLY A 42 3.25 -21.19 -8.65
N SER A 43 3.09 -19.86 -8.60
CA SER A 43 3.53 -18.99 -7.52
C SER A 43 2.35 -18.26 -6.92
N ASN A 44 2.25 -18.29 -5.58
CA ASN A 44 1.26 -17.52 -4.84
C ASN A 44 1.73 -16.09 -4.51
N ASN A 45 2.94 -15.70 -4.93
CA ASN A 45 3.46 -14.37 -4.63
C ASN A 45 2.81 -13.34 -5.57
N PRO A 46 2.05 -12.36 -5.05
CA PRO A 46 1.32 -11.39 -5.87
C PRO A 46 2.23 -10.51 -6.72
N THR A 47 3.46 -10.24 -6.28
CA THR A 47 4.45 -9.47 -7.06
C THR A 47 4.92 -10.28 -8.27
N THR A 48 5.18 -11.58 -8.09
CA THR A 48 5.56 -12.49 -9.17
C THR A 48 4.45 -12.64 -10.20
N ILE A 49 3.21 -12.79 -9.74
CA ILE A 49 2.02 -12.82 -10.60
C ILE A 49 1.90 -11.51 -11.39
N ALA A 50 1.98 -10.36 -10.72
CA ALA A 50 1.89 -9.05 -11.37
C ALA A 50 2.97 -8.84 -12.44
N LEU A 51 4.21 -9.24 -12.18
CA LEU A 51 5.31 -9.17 -13.16
C LEU A 51 5.01 -10.03 -14.41
N HIS A 52 4.48 -11.25 -14.23
CA HIS A 52 4.07 -12.11 -15.34
C HIS A 52 2.90 -11.52 -16.14
N GLU A 53 1.89 -10.98 -15.46
CA GLU A 53 0.73 -10.37 -16.11
C GLU A 53 1.11 -9.15 -16.95
N ILE A 54 2.01 -8.30 -16.43
CA ILE A 54 2.58 -7.17 -17.18
C ILE A 54 3.43 -7.69 -18.35
N ALA A 55 4.24 -8.73 -18.13
CA ALA A 55 5.04 -9.33 -19.20
C ALA A 55 4.20 -9.90 -20.35
N ALA A 56 3.03 -10.45 -20.05
CA ALA A 56 2.09 -10.95 -21.05
C ALA A 56 1.20 -9.86 -21.65
N GLY A 57 1.22 -8.63 -21.11
CA GLY A 57 0.42 -7.50 -21.60
C GLY A 57 -1.02 -7.44 -21.10
N TYR A 58 -1.39 -8.21 -20.06
CA TYR A 58 -2.72 -8.12 -19.45
C TYR A 58 -2.88 -6.88 -18.57
N VAL A 59 -1.77 -6.33 -18.06
CA VAL A 59 -1.74 -5.15 -17.22
C VAL A 59 -0.90 -4.09 -17.92
N SER A 60 -1.53 -2.93 -18.16
CA SER A 60 -0.87 -1.79 -18.82
C SER A 60 -0.07 -0.97 -17.81
N ILE A 61 1.07 -0.45 -18.27
CA ILE A 61 1.89 0.48 -17.50
C ILE A 61 1.45 1.89 -17.89
N GLU A 62 0.88 2.61 -16.94
CA GLU A 62 0.61 4.04 -17.10
C GLU A 62 1.85 4.83 -16.68
N ASP A 63 2.29 5.76 -17.54
CA ASP A 63 3.29 6.73 -17.11
C ASP A 63 2.72 7.61 -15.99
N PRO A 64 3.48 7.82 -14.91
CA PRO A 64 3.05 8.74 -13.87
C PRO A 64 2.86 10.14 -14.49
N PRO A 65 1.79 10.86 -14.12
CA PRO A 65 1.61 12.22 -14.58
C PRO A 65 2.82 13.08 -14.14
N PRO A 66 3.19 14.11 -14.93
CA PRO A 66 4.30 14.98 -14.58
C PRO A 66 4.08 15.59 -13.17
N PRO A 67 5.15 15.79 -12.38
CA PRO A 67 5.05 16.38 -11.06
C PRO A 67 4.36 17.76 -11.14
N GLY A 68 3.16 17.88 -10.55
CA GLY A 68 2.37 19.11 -10.55
C GLY A 68 0.97 18.99 -11.14
N GLU A 69 0.70 17.96 -11.95
CA GLU A 69 -0.67 17.66 -12.41
C GLU A 69 -1.39 16.76 -11.41
N LYS A 70 -1.94 17.36 -10.34
CA LYS A 70 -3.07 16.72 -9.66
C LYS A 70 -4.17 16.59 -10.70
N LYS A 71 -4.65 15.38 -11.03
CA LYS A 71 -5.89 15.21 -11.80
C LYS A 71 -6.95 16.03 -11.05
N LYS A 72 -7.41 17.13 -11.64
CA LYS A 72 -8.47 17.95 -11.04
C LYS A 72 -9.67 17.03 -10.83
N PRO A 73 -10.35 17.05 -9.67
CA PRO A 73 -11.69 16.47 -9.58
C PRO A 73 -12.50 17.03 -10.75
N GLN A 74 -13.12 16.16 -11.54
CA GLN A 74 -13.46 16.50 -12.93
C GLN A 74 -14.56 17.54 -13.04
N THR A 75 -15.36 17.77 -12.01
CA THR A 75 -16.18 18.98 -11.83
C THR A 75 -16.45 19.23 -10.33
N PRO A 76 -16.85 20.45 -9.94
CA PRO A 76 -17.43 20.73 -8.62
C PRO A 76 -18.68 19.90 -8.30
N ASP A 77 -19.38 19.40 -9.33
CA ASP A 77 -20.59 18.60 -9.15
C ASP A 77 -20.25 17.18 -8.68
N ASP A 78 -19.17 16.57 -9.19
CA ASP A 78 -18.75 15.21 -8.78
C ASP A 78 -18.35 15.12 -7.29
N VAL A 79 -17.76 16.20 -6.74
CA VAL A 79 -17.39 16.25 -5.31
C VAL A 79 -18.60 16.52 -4.42
N ALA A 80 -19.58 17.28 -4.91
CA ALA A 80 -20.83 17.50 -4.18
C ALA A 80 -21.67 16.22 -4.13
N GLU A 81 -21.69 15.44 -5.20
CA GLU A 81 -22.42 14.16 -5.26
C GLU A 81 -21.78 13.10 -4.35
N ALA A 82 -20.44 12.98 -4.35
CA ALA A 82 -19.71 12.08 -3.45
C ALA A 82 -19.84 12.50 -1.96
N LEU A 83 -19.86 13.80 -1.67
CA LEU A 83 -20.04 14.32 -0.31
C LEU A 83 -21.50 14.16 0.15
N ALA A 84 -22.48 14.38 -0.74
CA ALA A 84 -23.89 14.18 -0.43
C ALA A 84 -24.20 12.71 -0.12
N LEU A 85 -23.65 11.77 -0.88
CA LEU A 85 -23.80 10.33 -0.63
C LEU A 85 -23.22 9.93 0.72
N SER A 86 -22.03 10.42 1.06
CA SER A 86 -21.38 10.11 2.35
C SER A 86 -22.08 10.76 3.55
N ILE A 87 -22.71 11.94 3.38
CA ILE A 87 -23.54 12.58 4.41
C ILE A 87 -24.87 11.84 4.58
N SER A 88 -25.47 11.31 3.50
CA SER A 88 -26.75 10.58 3.59
C SER A 88 -26.61 9.16 4.15
N GLU A 89 -25.45 8.52 3.99
CA GLU A 89 -25.16 7.17 4.53
C GLU A 89 -24.88 7.23 6.05
N LEU A 90 -24.31 8.34 6.54
CA LEU A 90 -24.25 8.65 7.96
C LEU A 90 -25.63 9.15 8.41
N GLY A 91 -26.56 8.20 8.49
CA GLY A 91 -27.90 8.41 9.02
C GLY A 91 -27.85 9.20 10.33
N SER A 92 -28.82 10.09 10.45
CA SER A 92 -29.13 10.90 11.63
C SER A 92 -28.98 10.14 12.95
N GLU A 93 -27.81 10.19 13.56
CA GLU A 93 -27.69 10.09 15.01
C GLU A 93 -27.77 11.51 15.56
N GLU A 94 -28.96 11.87 16.00
CA GLU A 94 -29.23 13.05 16.81
C GLU A 94 -28.32 13.00 18.03
N TYR A 95 -27.27 13.84 18.04
CA TYR A 95 -26.34 13.93 19.16
C TYR A 95 -27.03 14.64 20.32
N GLU A 96 -27.58 13.86 21.25
CA GLU A 96 -28.00 14.37 22.55
C GLU A 96 -26.75 14.78 23.34
N PRO A 97 -26.58 16.07 23.71
CA PRO A 97 -25.43 16.48 24.51
C PRO A 97 -25.54 15.85 25.90
N VAL A 98 -24.68 14.87 26.17
CA VAL A 98 -24.52 14.32 27.52
C VAL A 98 -23.93 15.40 28.43
N ALA A 99 -24.82 16.08 29.16
CA ALA A 99 -24.45 16.98 30.24
C ALA A 99 -23.79 16.16 31.36
N GLY A 100 -22.45 16.14 31.40
CA GLY A 100 -21.73 15.69 32.59
C GLY A 100 -20.47 14.85 32.37
N ILE A 101 -19.49 15.35 31.61
CA ILE A 101 -18.10 14.93 31.83
C ILE A 101 -17.27 16.14 32.26
N SER A 102 -17.24 16.36 33.57
CA SER A 102 -16.25 17.18 34.26
C SER A 102 -14.91 16.43 34.29
N GLU A 103 -13.84 17.17 33.98
CA GLU A 103 -12.43 16.91 34.34
C GLU A 103 -11.89 15.51 33.99
N VAL A 104 -11.21 15.41 32.84
CA VAL A 104 -10.17 14.38 32.66
C VAL A 104 -9.01 14.78 33.59
N GLY A 105 -8.81 13.98 34.62
CA GLY A 105 -7.68 14.09 35.54
C GLY A 105 -6.39 13.73 34.81
N ASP A 106 -5.28 14.29 35.31
CA ASP A 106 -3.93 13.98 34.87
C ASP A 106 -3.68 12.47 34.83
N ASP A 107 -3.66 11.90 33.62
CA ASP A 107 -3.26 10.52 33.40
C ASP A 107 -1.73 10.47 33.54
N ASP A 108 -1.28 10.01 34.71
CA ASP A 108 0.10 9.64 35.04
C ASP A 108 0.65 8.73 33.93
N TYR A 109 1.51 9.30 33.07
CA TYR A 109 2.28 8.52 32.10
C TYR A 109 3.30 7.71 32.89
N ASP A 110 2.98 6.43 33.11
CA ASP A 110 3.92 5.42 33.58
C ASP A 110 4.97 5.22 32.46
N GLU A 111 6.11 5.86 32.63
CA GLU A 111 7.26 5.75 31.74
C GLU A 111 7.85 4.34 31.93
N PRO A 112 7.87 3.48 30.90
CA PRO A 112 8.42 2.15 31.05
C PRO A 112 9.92 2.26 31.36
N ASP A 113 10.35 1.60 32.44
CA ASP A 113 11.76 1.51 32.83
C ASP A 113 12.58 0.94 31.64
N ASP A 114 13.51 1.76 31.14
CA ASP A 114 14.54 1.41 30.15
C ASP A 114 15.64 0.62 30.89
N ASP A 115 15.44 -0.68 31.08
CA ASP A 115 16.47 -1.61 31.54
C ASP A 115 16.49 -2.91 30.70
N ASP A 116 16.51 -2.74 29.38
CA ASP A 116 16.99 -3.76 28.44
C ASP A 116 18.52 -3.65 28.33
N GLU A 117 19.23 -4.21 29.31
CA GLU A 117 20.68 -4.44 29.23
C GLU A 117 20.92 -5.39 28.03
N TYR A 118 21.40 -4.84 26.91
CA TYR A 118 21.90 -5.62 25.78
C TYR A 118 23.15 -6.36 26.26
N GLU A 119 23.01 -7.61 26.70
CA GLU A 119 24.15 -8.50 26.87
C GLU A 119 24.74 -8.76 25.47
N ASP A 120 25.85 -8.08 25.17
CA ASP A 120 26.76 -8.42 24.07
C ASP A 120 27.34 -9.81 24.41
N ASP A 121 26.72 -10.86 23.87
CA ASP A 121 27.35 -12.18 23.73
C ASP A 121 28.44 -12.06 22.65
N ASP A 122 29.58 -11.46 23.02
CA ASP A 122 30.86 -11.70 22.36
C ASP A 122 31.22 -13.19 22.59
N GLU A 123 30.67 -14.07 21.76
CA GLU A 123 31.18 -15.44 21.65
C GLU A 123 32.60 -15.38 21.04
N ASP A 124 33.58 -15.41 21.94
CA ASP A 124 34.97 -15.79 21.68
C ASP A 124 35.02 -17.16 20.99
N ASP A 125 35.09 -17.19 19.66
CA ASP A 125 35.56 -18.37 18.93
C ASP A 125 37.10 -18.34 18.92
N ASP A 126 37.67 -18.81 20.04
CA ASP A 126 39.06 -19.23 20.16
C ASP A 126 39.27 -20.60 19.47
N ASP A 127 40.35 -20.67 18.68
CA ASP A 127 41.14 -21.84 18.27
C ASP A 127 40.57 -22.92 17.31
N ALA A 128 41.17 -22.99 16.10
CA ALA A 128 42.05 -24.10 15.67
C ALA A 128 42.69 -23.89 14.27
#